data_AF-A0A971TSM8-F1
#
_entry.id   AF-A0A971TSM8-F1
#
_cell.length_a   1.000
_cell.length_b   1.000
_cell.length_c   1.000
_cell.angle_alpha   90.00
_cell.angle_beta   90.00
_cell.angle_gamma   90.00
#
_symmetry.space_group_name_H-M   'P 1'
#
loop_
_entity.id
_entity.type
_entity.pdbx_description
1 polymer ?
#
loop_
_entity_poly.entity_id
_entity_poly.type
_entity_poly.pdbx_seq_one_letter_code
_entity_poly.pdbx_strand_id
1 'polypeptide(L)'
;MAEQMDGYARDANLEMPPYCHISEPSRSLVGMTAEIRKARETMAVPLHRNWQIPGQDSPDGHVCPVCLVRRSRSGTDKQRPCDPCKERRTHRLNMWLKGESGSDSIWISEVADANDRVALVTMSLDIEPWLDGTRLDALRTQAIPEWRKFNPELLEFWQKDENKRTKEPNPINIKRPLDSLQQEIMNRLGQFKEDDLLLCNLQEGYRHAKVKNDKRSDDEIWNNYFSLIVEDRTPDDQPEWKKDDLGRNAAWLAHQLFCKLASPGRIYRFEREAEDFFKALLAEFREIAAADQNRWRVRRLVIKPDNGFSGSWEDRQTCGGRYGDAPVSLLYREQTKDFLTICNLARLLKPEQDKDCLRGITLELKADDSMDAQRLVVHSAADDAGALGVYHPVIPLELSPMRFRVLLPLDAASACVDKAIEKWQEQFGCVWDRLPLRVGVVAFPRMTPFQAVIEATRNIEDELYEKKEPEIWRVTGYEAREGVTALSLKSLDHPHELLKTIPIRLPDGRDDVFYPYLTVEDKQVRFSLDFQHPNGQVFRHAKDLRSGDGVLVYPSLIATIFMDSTARRFKPLSRRQLTEWLRMRDLWRLMDRHAQSQTALREAWSELIERRGAWQGPDGTWFEGG
;
A
#
# COMPACT_ATOMS: atom_id res chain seq x y z
N MET A 1 -23.32 -23.72 12.94
CA MET A 1 -22.41 -22.61 12.61
C MET A 1 -22.89 -21.83 11.39
N ALA A 2 -23.12 -22.46 10.22
CA ALA A 2 -23.61 -21.77 9.02
C ALA A 2 -24.91 -20.96 9.24
N GLU A 3 -25.98 -21.55 9.80
CA GLU A 3 -27.23 -20.82 10.09
C GLU A 3 -27.05 -19.65 11.07
N GLN A 4 -26.13 -19.78 12.03
CA GLN A 4 -25.80 -18.71 12.98
C GLN A 4 -25.01 -17.58 12.29
N MET A 5 -24.12 -17.92 11.37
CA MET A 5 -23.36 -16.95 10.57
C MET A 5 -24.27 -16.21 9.57
N ASP A 6 -25.21 -16.91 8.95
CA ASP A 6 -26.25 -16.32 8.09
C ASP A 6 -27.20 -15.42 8.91
N GLY A 7 -27.51 -15.82 10.14
CA GLY A 7 -28.23 -14.99 11.10
C GLY A 7 -27.49 -13.69 11.41
N TYR A 8 -26.20 -13.78 11.76
CA TYR A 8 -25.35 -12.61 12.01
C TYR A 8 -25.26 -11.69 10.79
N ALA A 9 -25.06 -12.25 9.60
CA ALA A 9 -25.00 -11.49 8.36
C ALA A 9 -26.29 -10.72 8.09
N ARG A 10 -27.45 -11.34 8.38
CA ARG A 10 -28.76 -10.72 8.27
C ARG A 10 -28.93 -9.59 9.29
N ASP A 11 -28.63 -9.85 10.56
CA ASP A 11 -28.81 -8.89 11.66
C ASP A 11 -27.87 -7.69 11.52
N ALA A 12 -26.65 -7.90 11.03
CA ALA A 12 -25.66 -6.85 10.77
C ALA A 12 -25.79 -6.21 9.37
N ASN A 13 -26.80 -6.59 8.58
CA ASN A 13 -27.00 -6.10 7.21
C ASN A 13 -25.75 -6.24 6.33
N LEU A 14 -25.00 -7.34 6.41
CA LEU A 14 -23.81 -7.60 5.60
C LEU A 14 -24.21 -8.10 4.20
N GLU A 15 -23.45 -7.69 3.18
CA GLU A 15 -23.63 -8.16 1.79
C GLU A 15 -23.36 -9.66 1.65
N MET A 16 -22.52 -10.19 2.54
CA MET A 16 -22.04 -11.57 2.54
C MET A 16 -21.85 -12.05 3.98
N PRO A 17 -22.07 -13.35 4.26
CA PRO A 17 -21.73 -13.92 5.55
C PRO A 17 -20.25 -13.71 5.88
N PRO A 18 -19.89 -13.46 7.15
CA PRO A 18 -18.50 -13.38 7.55
C PRO A 18 -17.79 -14.71 7.27
N TYR A 19 -16.52 -14.67 6.89
CA TYR A 19 -15.70 -15.87 6.83
C TYR A 19 -15.13 -16.17 8.23
N CYS A 20 -15.43 -17.35 8.75
CA CYS A 20 -14.89 -17.83 10.02
C CYS A 20 -14.17 -19.15 9.80
N HIS A 21 -12.88 -19.17 10.11
CA HIS A 21 -12.03 -20.35 10.07
C HIS A 21 -11.14 -20.37 11.31
N ILE A 22 -10.94 -21.54 11.88
CA ILE A 22 -10.00 -21.77 12.98
C ILE A 22 -8.89 -22.63 12.39
N SER A 23 -7.68 -22.09 12.34
CA SER A 23 -6.50 -22.80 11.86
C SER A 23 -6.01 -23.81 12.89
N GLU A 24 -5.06 -24.66 12.49
CA GLU A 24 -4.29 -25.46 13.44
C GLU A 24 -3.51 -24.56 14.42
N PRO A 25 -3.20 -25.05 15.63
CA PRO A 25 -2.37 -24.31 16.58
C PRO A 25 -0.98 -24.01 16.01
N SER A 26 -0.53 -22.76 16.14
CA SER A 26 0.85 -22.37 15.80
C SER A 26 1.43 -21.45 16.87
N ARG A 27 2.75 -21.54 17.07
CA ARG A 27 3.51 -20.65 17.96
C ARG A 27 3.91 -19.33 17.28
N SER A 28 3.69 -19.22 15.98
CA SER A 28 4.12 -18.13 15.13
C SER A 28 2.94 -17.47 14.42
N LEU A 29 3.12 -16.23 13.99
CA LEU A 29 2.13 -15.52 13.17
C LEU A 29 2.43 -15.61 11.67
N VAL A 30 3.50 -16.29 11.27
CA VAL A 30 3.88 -16.47 9.85
C VAL A 30 2.73 -17.07 9.03
N GLY A 31 2.02 -18.07 9.57
CA GLY A 31 0.87 -18.70 8.91
C GLY A 31 -0.34 -17.78 8.71
N MET A 32 -0.40 -16.64 9.42
CA MET A 32 -1.54 -15.71 9.35
C MET A 32 -1.72 -15.13 7.95
N THR A 33 -0.63 -14.88 7.22
CA THR A 33 -0.71 -14.35 5.84
C THR A 33 -1.38 -15.34 4.89
N ALA A 34 -1.10 -16.65 5.02
CA ALA A 34 -1.75 -17.69 4.23
C ALA A 34 -3.25 -17.77 4.55
N GLU A 35 -3.61 -17.70 5.83
CA GLU A 35 -5.01 -17.65 6.26
C GLU A 35 -5.74 -16.40 5.73
N ILE A 36 -5.09 -15.23 5.73
CA ILE A 36 -5.64 -14.00 5.15
C ILE A 36 -5.83 -14.12 3.64
N ARG A 37 -4.88 -14.70 2.90
CA ARG A 37 -5.02 -14.93 1.45
C ARG A 37 -6.20 -15.85 1.17
N LYS A 38 -6.26 -17.00 1.85
CA LYS A 38 -7.36 -17.97 1.72
C LYS A 38 -8.71 -17.35 2.06
N ALA A 39 -8.78 -16.52 3.10
CA ALA A 39 -9.98 -15.77 3.46
C ALA A 39 -10.39 -14.80 2.34
N ARG A 40 -9.45 -14.04 1.78
CA ARG A 40 -9.71 -13.11 0.66
C ARG A 40 -10.17 -13.82 -0.60
N GLU A 41 -9.55 -14.95 -0.94
CA GLU A 41 -9.93 -15.80 -2.08
C GLU A 41 -11.33 -16.39 -1.88
N THR A 42 -11.63 -16.91 -0.69
CA THR A 42 -12.95 -17.46 -0.36
C THR A 42 -14.04 -16.38 -0.38
N MET A 43 -13.69 -15.17 0.08
CA MET A 43 -14.58 -14.00 0.12
C MET A 43 -14.59 -13.24 -1.22
N ALA A 44 -13.89 -13.71 -2.25
CA ALA A 44 -13.94 -13.08 -3.56
C ALA A 44 -15.34 -13.31 -4.17
N VAL A 45 -16.17 -12.27 -4.13
CA VAL A 45 -17.55 -12.36 -4.61
C VAL A 45 -17.56 -12.34 -6.15
N PRO A 46 -18.14 -13.35 -6.82
CA PRO A 46 -18.39 -13.26 -8.27
C PRO A 46 -19.36 -12.11 -8.55
N LEU A 47 -19.22 -11.44 -9.71
CA LEU A 47 -20.07 -10.32 -10.14
C LEU A 47 -21.59 -10.60 -10.11
N HIS A 48 -22.01 -11.85 -9.92
CA HIS A 48 -23.39 -12.28 -9.76
C HIS A 48 -23.52 -13.33 -8.64
N ARG A 49 -24.43 -13.11 -7.69
CA ARG A 49 -24.75 -14.08 -6.61
C ARG A 49 -25.65 -15.21 -7.11
N ASN A 50 -25.48 -16.43 -6.59
CA ASN A 50 -26.40 -17.56 -6.81
C ASN A 50 -27.24 -17.93 -5.57
N TRP A 51 -27.21 -17.12 -4.50
CA TRP A 51 -28.02 -17.32 -3.28
C TRP A 51 -28.92 -16.11 -2.96
N GLN A 52 -30.01 -16.34 -2.23
CA GLN A 52 -30.94 -15.31 -1.78
C GLN A 52 -30.54 -14.76 -0.40
N ILE A 53 -30.74 -13.46 -0.14
CA ILE A 53 -30.56 -12.88 1.21
C ILE A 53 -31.94 -12.90 1.89
N PRO A 54 -32.19 -13.79 2.87
CA PRO A 54 -33.51 -13.98 3.44
C PRO A 54 -34.06 -12.69 4.07
N GLY A 55 -35.29 -12.31 3.70
CA GLY A 55 -36.02 -11.18 4.30
C GLY A 55 -35.59 -9.78 3.83
N GLN A 56 -34.60 -9.65 2.94
CA GLN A 56 -34.11 -8.33 2.48
C GLN A 56 -34.22 -8.09 0.97
N ASP A 57 -34.50 -9.12 0.17
CA ASP A 57 -34.72 -8.97 -1.26
C ASP A 57 -36.22 -8.79 -1.57
N SER A 58 -36.55 -7.74 -2.33
CA SER A 58 -37.86 -7.65 -2.98
C SER A 58 -37.88 -8.60 -4.18
N PRO A 59 -38.89 -9.48 -4.32
CA PRO A 59 -38.99 -10.39 -5.47
C PRO A 59 -39.03 -9.64 -6.81
N ASP A 60 -39.71 -8.50 -6.85
CA ASP A 60 -39.97 -7.71 -8.07
C ASP A 60 -39.01 -6.51 -8.24
N GLY A 61 -38.03 -6.38 -7.35
CA GLY A 61 -37.08 -5.28 -7.33
C GLY A 61 -35.92 -5.40 -8.32
N HIS A 62 -35.45 -4.28 -8.84
CA HIS A 62 -34.20 -4.24 -9.61
C HIS A 62 -32.96 -4.42 -8.72
N VAL A 63 -31.83 -4.86 -9.29
CA VAL A 63 -30.55 -4.93 -8.57
C VAL A 63 -30.17 -3.53 -8.09
N CYS A 64 -29.83 -3.41 -6.81
CA CYS A 64 -29.45 -2.14 -6.19
C CYS A 64 -28.20 -1.59 -6.90
N PRO A 65 -28.24 -0.34 -7.41
CA PRO A 65 -27.11 0.25 -8.14
C PRO A 65 -25.93 0.62 -7.21
N VAL A 66 -26.06 0.44 -5.89
CA VAL A 66 -25.02 0.78 -4.92
C VAL A 66 -24.20 -0.44 -4.54
N CYS A 67 -24.83 -1.47 -3.97
CA CYS A 67 -24.12 -2.68 -3.55
C CYS A 67 -24.01 -3.73 -4.65
N LEU A 68 -24.85 -3.68 -5.70
CA LEU A 68 -24.95 -4.70 -6.75
C LEU A 68 -25.31 -6.11 -6.25
N VAL A 69 -25.62 -6.25 -4.96
CA VAL A 69 -25.94 -7.53 -4.32
C VAL A 69 -27.43 -7.65 -4.03
N ARG A 70 -28.04 -6.65 -3.37
CA ARG A 70 -29.47 -6.69 -2.95
C ARG A 70 -30.40 -6.17 -4.02
N ARG A 71 -31.68 -6.54 -3.97
CA ARG A 71 -32.74 -5.91 -4.79
C ARG A 71 -33.32 -4.68 -4.11
N SER A 72 -33.64 -3.64 -4.89
CA SER A 72 -34.36 -2.46 -4.40
C SER A 72 -35.84 -2.80 -4.18
N ARG A 73 -36.60 -1.95 -3.46
CA ARG A 73 -38.05 -2.14 -3.33
C ARG A 73 -38.86 -1.64 -4.54
N SER A 74 -38.20 -1.05 -5.53
CA SER A 74 -38.87 -0.47 -6.70
C SER A 74 -38.70 -1.39 -7.91
N GLY A 75 -39.84 -1.79 -8.49
CA GLY A 75 -39.87 -2.50 -9.78
C GLY A 75 -39.82 -1.57 -11.00
N THR A 76 -39.84 -0.25 -10.81
CA THR A 76 -39.88 0.74 -11.91
C THR A 76 -38.65 1.64 -11.93
N ASP A 77 -38.04 1.90 -10.77
CA ASP A 77 -36.88 2.77 -10.64
C ASP A 77 -35.59 1.96 -10.41
N LYS A 78 -34.80 1.84 -11.47
CA LYS A 78 -33.51 1.14 -11.48
C LYS A 78 -32.42 1.89 -10.70
N GLN A 79 -32.60 3.17 -10.42
CA GLN A 79 -31.62 4.00 -9.70
C GLN A 79 -31.85 3.98 -8.18
N ARG A 80 -33.00 3.49 -7.72
CA ARG A 80 -33.32 3.43 -6.29
C ARG A 80 -32.38 2.46 -5.53
N PRO A 81 -31.64 2.92 -4.51
CA PRO A 81 -30.89 2.04 -3.63
C PRO A 81 -31.79 1.10 -2.82
N CYS A 82 -31.26 -0.04 -2.37
CA CYS A 82 -31.89 -0.85 -1.33
C CYS A 82 -31.83 -0.13 0.04
N ASP A 83 -32.70 -0.51 0.98
CA ASP A 83 -32.80 0.19 2.28
C ASP A 83 -31.48 0.18 3.05
N PRO A 84 -30.73 -0.93 3.17
CA PRO A 84 -29.44 -0.91 3.86
C PRO A 84 -28.44 0.08 3.25
N CYS A 85 -28.40 0.20 1.91
CA CYS A 85 -27.54 1.19 1.25
C CYS A 85 -28.03 2.62 1.49
N LYS A 86 -29.35 2.85 1.51
CA LYS A 86 -29.93 4.15 1.84
C LYS A 86 -29.58 4.56 3.28
N GLU A 87 -29.78 3.66 4.24
CA GLU A 87 -29.47 3.87 5.65
C GLU A 87 -27.99 4.19 5.88
N ARG A 88 -27.08 3.43 5.24
CA ARG A 88 -25.63 3.70 5.33
C ARG A 88 -25.25 5.07 4.77
N ARG A 89 -25.84 5.48 3.64
CA ARG A 89 -25.64 6.82 3.05
C ARG A 89 -26.14 7.92 4.00
N THR A 90 -27.35 7.77 4.53
CA THR A 90 -27.93 8.70 5.50
C THR A 90 -27.09 8.76 6.78
N HIS A 91 -26.60 7.62 7.27
CA HIS A 91 -25.74 7.58 8.46
C HIS A 91 -24.44 8.36 8.25
N ARG A 92 -23.75 8.16 7.12
CA ARG A 92 -22.54 8.93 6.76
C ARG A 92 -22.82 10.43 6.68
N LEU A 93 -23.95 10.82 6.07
CA LEU A 93 -24.36 12.23 6.00
C LEU A 93 -24.62 12.81 7.38
N ASN A 94 -25.23 12.05 8.29
CA ASN A 94 -25.50 12.50 9.65
C ASN A 94 -24.23 12.68 10.48
N MET A 95 -23.28 11.75 10.37
CA MET A 95 -21.96 11.88 10.98
C MET A 95 -21.23 13.13 10.47
N TRP A 96 -21.27 13.35 9.16
CA TRP A 96 -20.70 14.54 8.55
C TRP A 96 -21.36 15.81 9.08
N LEU A 97 -22.69 15.88 9.13
CA LEU A 97 -23.43 17.03 9.68
C LEU A 97 -23.08 17.34 11.15
N LYS A 98 -22.70 16.32 11.93
CA LYS A 98 -22.25 16.47 13.32
C LYS A 98 -20.77 16.84 13.47
N GLY A 99 -20.02 16.91 12.37
CA GLY A 99 -18.58 17.16 12.38
C GLY A 99 -17.72 15.94 12.76
N GLU A 100 -18.30 14.74 12.80
CA GLU A 100 -17.59 13.51 13.19
C GLU A 100 -16.63 13.01 12.10
N SER A 101 -16.77 13.49 10.86
CA SER A 101 -15.89 13.17 9.73
C SER A 101 -14.59 14.00 9.68
N GLY A 102 -14.33 14.81 10.71
CA GLY A 102 -13.25 15.79 10.68
C GLY A 102 -13.47 16.83 9.59
N SER A 103 -12.38 17.34 9.02
CA SER A 103 -12.41 18.36 7.97
C SER A 103 -12.39 17.79 6.54
N ASP A 104 -12.41 16.47 6.35
CA ASP A 104 -12.41 15.86 5.02
C ASP A 104 -13.77 16.02 4.33
N SER A 105 -13.76 16.11 3.00
CA SER A 105 -14.98 16.14 2.22
C SER A 105 -15.63 14.75 2.16
N ILE A 106 -16.94 14.71 1.95
CA ILE A 106 -17.67 13.50 1.49
C ILE A 106 -18.23 13.67 0.07
N TRP A 107 -17.97 14.82 -0.57
CA TRP A 107 -18.60 15.27 -1.80
C TRP A 107 -17.59 15.38 -2.94
N ILE A 108 -17.76 14.57 -3.98
CA ILE A 108 -16.85 14.59 -5.15
C ILE A 108 -16.86 15.99 -5.82
N SER A 109 -17.99 16.71 -5.77
CA SER A 109 -18.11 18.09 -6.27
C SER A 109 -17.19 19.09 -5.56
N GLU A 110 -16.75 18.82 -4.33
CA GLU A 110 -15.78 19.65 -3.61
C GLU A 110 -14.33 19.29 -3.93
N VAL A 111 -14.08 18.02 -4.24
CA VAL A 111 -12.76 17.51 -4.64
C VAL A 111 -12.40 17.94 -6.07
N ALA A 112 -13.39 18.04 -6.96
CA ALA A 112 -13.15 18.37 -8.35
C ALA A 112 -12.35 19.68 -8.53
N ASP A 113 -11.33 19.62 -9.38
CA ASP A 113 -10.48 20.76 -9.72
C ASP A 113 -11.26 21.86 -10.46
N ALA A 114 -10.58 22.96 -10.78
CA ALA A 114 -11.19 24.08 -11.52
C ALA A 114 -11.79 23.67 -12.88
N ASN A 115 -11.34 22.54 -13.46
CA ASN A 115 -11.76 22.01 -14.75
C ASN A 115 -12.79 20.85 -14.64
N ASP A 116 -13.42 20.67 -13.47
CA ASP A 116 -14.37 19.59 -13.17
C ASP A 116 -13.79 18.16 -13.21
N ARG A 117 -12.50 18.00 -12.86
CA ARG A 117 -11.78 16.72 -12.92
C ARG A 117 -11.31 16.29 -11.55
N VAL A 118 -11.26 14.97 -11.36
CA VAL A 118 -10.87 14.31 -10.12
C VAL A 118 -9.84 13.23 -10.46
N ALA A 119 -8.97 12.91 -9.51
CA ALA A 119 -8.09 11.76 -9.57
C ALA A 119 -8.41 10.81 -8.40
N LEU A 120 -8.61 9.53 -8.69
CA LEU A 120 -8.49 8.47 -7.70
C LEU A 120 -7.05 7.98 -7.74
N VAL A 121 -6.31 8.26 -6.66
CA VAL A 121 -4.95 7.76 -6.47
C VAL A 121 -5.02 6.53 -5.57
N THR A 122 -4.43 5.43 -6.04
CA THR A 122 -4.25 4.20 -5.29
C THR A 122 -2.77 3.94 -5.07
N MET A 123 -2.38 3.53 -3.87
CA MET A 123 -1.01 3.17 -3.55
C MET A 123 -0.99 1.90 -2.71
N SER A 124 0.07 1.11 -2.85
CA SER A 124 0.27 -0.09 -2.02
C SER A 124 1.75 -0.31 -1.75
N LEU A 125 2.04 -0.80 -0.55
CA LEU A 125 3.32 -1.40 -0.18
C LEU A 125 3.18 -2.92 -0.20
N ASP A 126 4.22 -3.59 -0.66
CA ASP A 126 4.23 -5.05 -0.77
C ASP A 126 4.59 -5.70 0.58
N ILE A 127 3.72 -5.55 1.58
CA ILE A 127 4.04 -5.95 2.96
C ILE A 127 3.79 -7.43 3.25
N GLU A 128 2.99 -8.16 2.45
CA GLU A 128 2.67 -9.57 2.72
C GLU A 128 3.92 -10.46 2.92
N PRO A 129 4.95 -10.40 2.07
CA PRO A 129 6.18 -11.18 2.28
C PRO A 129 7.00 -10.77 3.52
N TRP A 130 6.67 -9.62 4.13
CA TRP A 130 7.23 -9.21 5.42
C TRP A 130 6.40 -9.74 6.60
N LEU A 131 5.10 -9.90 6.41
CA LEU A 131 4.21 -10.47 7.44
C LEU A 131 4.37 -12.00 7.54
N ASP A 132 4.57 -12.68 6.40
CA ASP A 132 4.86 -14.12 6.37
C ASP A 132 6.32 -14.46 6.70
N GLY A 133 7.21 -13.48 6.85
CA GLY A 133 8.60 -13.74 7.24
C GLY A 133 9.58 -13.97 6.08
N THR A 134 9.11 -14.17 4.84
CA THR A 134 9.97 -14.48 3.68
C THR A 134 11.05 -13.41 3.46
N ARG A 135 10.69 -12.13 3.60
CA ARG A 135 11.63 -11.00 3.47
C ARG A 135 12.46 -10.70 4.71
N LEU A 136 12.13 -11.32 5.84
CA LEU A 136 12.93 -11.22 7.05
C LEU A 136 14.18 -12.11 6.99
N ASP A 137 14.19 -13.15 6.15
CA ASP A 137 15.37 -13.99 5.93
C ASP A 137 16.55 -13.19 5.34
N ALA A 138 16.26 -12.07 4.68
CA ALA A 138 17.25 -11.09 4.24
C ALA A 138 17.86 -10.25 5.38
N LEU A 139 17.32 -10.36 6.61
CA LEU A 139 17.76 -9.58 7.76
C LEU A 139 18.48 -10.45 8.79
N ARG A 140 19.55 -9.90 9.35
CA ARG A 140 20.33 -10.57 10.40
C ARG A 140 20.04 -9.97 11.77
N THR A 141 19.94 -10.82 12.80
CA THR A 141 20.05 -10.39 14.21
C THR A 141 21.48 -10.12 14.59
N GLN A 142 22.42 -10.87 13.97
CA GLN A 142 23.85 -10.71 14.10
C GLN A 142 24.54 -11.36 12.90
N ALA A 143 25.74 -10.90 12.53
CA ALA A 143 26.57 -11.62 11.55
C ALA A 143 27.38 -12.72 12.25
N ILE A 144 27.44 -13.92 11.67
CA ILE A 144 28.24 -15.05 12.18
C ILE A 144 29.72 -14.66 12.45
N PRO A 145 30.44 -13.96 11.54
CA PRO A 145 31.82 -13.52 11.84
C PRO A 145 31.89 -12.58 13.05
N GLU A 146 30.88 -11.73 13.25
CA GLU A 146 30.84 -10.79 14.36
C GLU A 146 30.57 -11.53 15.68
N TRP A 147 29.59 -12.45 15.70
CA TRP A 147 29.33 -13.31 16.85
C TRP A 147 30.57 -14.10 17.24
N ARG A 148 31.26 -14.70 16.26
CA ARG A 148 32.50 -15.43 16.51
C ARG A 148 33.63 -14.53 17.05
N LYS A 149 33.72 -13.29 16.58
CA LYS A 149 34.72 -12.30 17.05
C LYS A 149 34.49 -11.92 18.51
N PHE A 150 33.23 -11.68 18.91
CA PHE A 150 32.89 -11.28 20.27
C PHE A 150 32.70 -12.44 21.26
N ASN A 151 32.63 -13.68 20.77
CA ASN A 151 32.56 -14.89 21.58
C ASN A 151 33.78 -15.80 21.30
N PRO A 152 35.01 -15.41 21.68
CA PRO A 152 36.20 -16.22 21.41
C PRO A 152 36.26 -17.52 22.22
N GLU A 153 35.70 -17.50 23.43
CA GLU A 153 35.45 -18.65 24.30
C GLU A 153 33.94 -18.74 24.53
N LEU A 154 33.41 -19.95 24.60
CA LEU A 154 32.03 -20.26 24.95
C LEU A 154 31.98 -20.60 26.44
N LEU A 155 30.93 -20.14 27.13
CA LEU A 155 30.80 -20.26 28.58
C LEU A 155 29.50 -20.95 28.97
N GLU A 156 29.55 -21.71 30.06
CA GLU A 156 28.38 -22.26 30.74
C GLU A 156 27.65 -21.16 31.56
N PHE A 157 27.04 -20.19 30.90
CA PHE A 157 26.53 -18.97 31.54
C PHE A 157 25.42 -19.22 32.59
N TRP A 158 24.72 -20.35 32.53
CA TRP A 158 23.65 -20.71 33.48
C TRP A 158 24.15 -21.25 34.82
N GLN A 159 25.43 -21.63 34.91
CA GLN A 159 26.02 -21.99 36.18
C GLN A 159 26.19 -20.71 37.03
N LYS A 160 25.57 -20.70 38.21
CA LYS A 160 25.51 -19.54 39.10
C LYS A 160 26.86 -19.21 39.72
N ASP A 161 27.63 -20.24 40.04
CA ASP A 161 28.99 -20.10 40.59
C ASP A 161 29.99 -19.95 39.45
N GLU A 162 30.52 -18.74 39.26
CA GLU A 162 31.42 -18.43 38.14
C GLU A 162 32.67 -19.32 38.13
N ASN A 163 33.15 -19.74 39.31
CA ASN A 163 34.34 -20.59 39.43
C ASN A 163 34.11 -22.02 38.96
N LYS A 164 32.85 -22.42 38.78
CA LYS A 164 32.44 -23.76 38.34
C LYS A 164 32.00 -23.79 36.88
N ARG A 165 32.01 -22.64 36.19
CA ARG A 165 31.61 -22.56 34.78
C ARG A 165 32.61 -23.34 33.93
N THR A 166 32.09 -24.26 33.14
CA THR A 166 32.87 -24.83 32.04
C THR A 166 33.05 -23.79 30.92
N LYS A 167 34.20 -23.87 30.24
CA LYS A 167 34.53 -23.02 29.11
C LYS A 167 35.29 -23.79 28.04
N GLU A 168 35.06 -23.43 26.79
CA GLU A 168 35.78 -24.01 25.65
C GLU A 168 36.08 -22.94 24.58
N PRO A 169 37.16 -23.10 23.79
CA PRO A 169 37.38 -22.24 22.63
C PRO A 169 36.22 -22.35 21.64
N ASN A 170 35.77 -21.22 21.08
CA ASN A 170 34.69 -21.26 20.10
C ASN A 170 35.15 -21.98 18.82
N PRO A 171 34.49 -23.10 18.43
CA PRO A 171 34.94 -23.97 17.34
C PRO A 171 34.78 -23.36 15.95
N ILE A 172 33.99 -22.28 15.79
CA ILE A 172 33.74 -21.70 14.47
C ILE A 172 35.00 -21.04 13.91
N ASN A 173 35.34 -21.35 12.66
CA ASN A 173 36.48 -20.78 11.96
C ASN A 173 36.22 -19.31 11.56
N ILE A 174 37.12 -18.39 11.95
CA ILE A 174 36.96 -16.95 11.66
C ILE A 174 37.03 -16.61 10.16
N LYS A 175 37.73 -17.40 9.35
CA LYS A 175 37.90 -17.16 7.90
C LYS A 175 36.75 -17.73 7.07
N ARG A 176 36.09 -18.77 7.56
CA ARG A 176 34.94 -19.43 6.90
C ARG A 176 33.81 -19.67 7.92
N PRO A 177 33.22 -18.60 8.46
CA PRO A 177 32.33 -18.70 9.62
C PRO A 177 31.04 -19.49 9.32
N LEU A 178 30.41 -19.26 8.16
CA LEU A 178 29.16 -19.94 7.78
C LEU A 178 29.36 -21.45 7.60
N ASP A 179 30.30 -21.85 6.72
CA ASP A 179 30.58 -23.27 6.46
C ASP A 179 30.99 -24.00 7.74
N SER A 180 31.85 -23.37 8.54
CA SER A 180 32.32 -23.97 9.79
C SER A 180 31.20 -24.12 10.82
N LEU A 181 30.28 -23.15 10.91
CA LEU A 181 29.10 -23.25 11.78
C LEU A 181 28.20 -24.40 11.35
N GLN A 182 27.89 -24.50 10.05
CA GLN A 182 27.03 -25.56 9.53
C GLN A 182 27.63 -26.94 9.79
N GLN A 183 28.93 -27.12 9.54
CA GLN A 183 29.62 -28.38 9.84
C GLN A 183 29.57 -28.71 11.34
N GLU A 184 29.77 -27.72 12.20
CA GLU A 184 29.81 -27.93 13.64
C GLU A 184 28.43 -28.27 14.23
N ILE A 185 27.36 -27.66 13.70
CA ILE A 185 25.98 -28.06 14.01
C ILE A 185 25.72 -29.48 13.49
N MET A 186 26.06 -29.78 12.23
CA MET A 186 25.83 -31.09 11.61
C MET A 186 26.47 -32.21 12.43
N ASN A 187 27.69 -32.01 12.93
CA ASN A 187 28.42 -32.96 13.78
C ASN A 187 27.69 -33.25 15.11
N ARG A 188 26.84 -32.34 15.60
CA ARG A 188 26.07 -32.49 16.86
C ARG A 188 24.70 -33.13 16.67
N LEU A 189 24.13 -33.08 15.48
CA LEU A 189 22.78 -33.59 15.23
C LEU A 189 22.63 -35.11 15.44
N GLY A 190 23.74 -35.86 15.48
CA GLY A 190 23.74 -37.31 15.73
C GLY A 190 23.55 -37.73 17.19
N GLN A 191 23.90 -36.88 18.17
CA GLN A 191 23.77 -37.18 19.59
C GLN A 191 23.42 -35.91 20.37
N PHE A 192 22.30 -35.92 21.09
CA PHE A 192 21.86 -34.76 21.84
C PHE A 192 22.64 -34.64 23.17
N LYS A 193 23.23 -33.47 23.42
CA LYS A 193 23.95 -33.15 24.65
C LYS A 193 23.38 -31.88 25.27
N GLU A 194 22.78 -31.98 26.46
CA GLU A 194 22.14 -30.85 27.14
C GLU A 194 23.12 -29.72 27.50
N ASP A 195 24.39 -30.07 27.71
CA ASP A 195 25.49 -29.19 28.10
C ASP A 195 26.35 -28.71 26.92
N ASP A 196 25.89 -28.86 25.67
CA ASP A 196 26.62 -28.38 24.49
C ASP A 196 26.77 -26.85 24.51
N LEU A 197 28.01 -26.38 24.73
CA LEU A 197 28.28 -24.96 24.91
C LEU A 197 28.03 -24.15 23.63
N LEU A 198 28.25 -24.71 22.43
CA LEU A 198 27.98 -24.02 21.18
C LEU A 198 26.49 -23.71 21.02
N LEU A 199 25.65 -24.74 21.12
CA LEU A 199 24.22 -24.59 20.87
C LEU A 199 23.54 -23.77 21.97
N CYS A 200 23.94 -23.93 23.23
CA CYS A 200 23.42 -23.13 24.33
C CYS A 200 23.80 -21.64 24.22
N ASN A 201 25.02 -21.31 23.76
CA ASN A 201 25.43 -19.92 23.55
C ASN A 201 24.82 -19.31 22.28
N LEU A 202 24.45 -20.13 21.29
CA LEU A 202 23.67 -19.68 20.13
C LEU A 202 22.21 -19.41 20.52
N GLN A 203 21.60 -20.28 21.33
CA GLN A 203 20.21 -20.14 21.74
C GLN A 203 19.94 -20.84 23.08
N GLU A 204 19.64 -20.06 24.12
CA GLU A 204 19.43 -20.56 25.49
C GLU A 204 18.37 -21.66 25.57
N GLY A 205 17.30 -21.58 24.77
CA GLY A 205 16.22 -22.57 24.74
C GLY A 205 16.66 -23.99 24.35
N TYR A 206 17.83 -24.17 23.72
CA TYR A 206 18.40 -25.49 23.41
C TYR A 206 18.54 -26.36 24.67
N ARG A 207 19.01 -25.77 25.77
CA ARG A 207 19.19 -26.45 27.06
C ARG A 207 17.87 -27.01 27.62
N HIS A 208 16.74 -26.45 27.19
CA HIS A 208 15.41 -26.82 27.63
C HIS A 208 14.70 -27.79 26.67
N ALA A 209 15.35 -28.19 25.56
CA ALA A 209 14.76 -29.11 24.60
C ALA A 209 14.58 -30.52 25.17
N LYS A 210 15.48 -30.95 26.05
CA LYS A 210 15.41 -32.22 26.80
C LYS A 210 14.97 -31.93 28.23
N VAL A 211 13.85 -32.51 28.65
CA VAL A 211 13.30 -32.30 30.00
C VAL A 211 13.82 -33.38 30.96
N LYS A 212 13.80 -33.14 32.27
CA LYS A 212 14.16 -34.16 33.25
C LYS A 212 13.26 -35.40 33.10
N ASN A 213 13.87 -36.58 33.03
CA ASN A 213 13.23 -37.87 32.75
C ASN A 213 12.59 -37.98 31.34
N ASP A 214 13.12 -37.25 30.35
CA ASP A 214 12.69 -37.41 28.95
C ASP A 214 12.89 -38.85 28.47
N LYS A 215 11.82 -39.45 27.92
CA LYS A 215 11.86 -40.79 27.33
C LYS A 215 12.04 -40.75 25.81
N ARG A 216 12.00 -39.55 25.20
CA ARG A 216 12.22 -39.36 23.77
C ARG A 216 13.64 -39.74 23.40
N SER A 217 13.79 -40.35 22.23
CA SER A 217 15.07 -40.54 21.56
C SER A 217 15.71 -39.18 21.20
N ASP A 218 17.02 -39.16 21.01
CA ASP A 218 17.72 -37.93 20.61
C ASP A 218 17.19 -37.36 19.28
N ASP A 219 16.76 -38.23 18.37
CA ASP A 219 16.14 -37.87 17.09
C ASP A 219 14.78 -37.18 17.29
N GLU A 220 13.94 -37.66 18.21
CA GLU A 220 12.69 -37.00 18.58
C GLU A 220 12.90 -35.65 19.28
N ILE A 221 13.96 -35.53 20.08
CA ILE A 221 14.34 -34.26 20.73
C ILE A 221 14.80 -33.26 19.67
N TRP A 222 15.65 -33.69 18.74
CA TRP A 222 16.13 -32.86 17.63
C TRP A 222 15.00 -32.43 16.71
N ASN A 223 14.11 -33.34 16.32
CA ASN A 223 12.92 -33.02 15.55
C ASN A 223 12.09 -31.93 16.23
N ASN A 224 11.78 -32.10 17.53
CA ASN A 224 11.07 -31.08 18.29
C ASN A 224 11.83 -29.73 18.36
N TYR A 225 13.14 -29.74 18.61
CA TYR A 225 13.92 -28.50 18.61
C TYR A 225 13.95 -27.81 17.24
N PHE A 226 14.13 -28.59 16.18
CA PHE A 226 14.13 -28.12 14.80
C PHE A 226 12.78 -27.51 14.43
N SER A 227 11.68 -28.16 14.78
CA SER A 227 10.33 -27.66 14.55
C SER A 227 10.13 -26.27 15.19
N LEU A 228 10.58 -26.09 16.43
CA LEU A 228 10.45 -24.82 17.15
C LEU A 228 11.32 -23.68 16.63
N ILE A 229 12.45 -24.00 16.00
CA ILE A 229 13.45 -23.02 15.53
C ILE A 229 13.28 -22.73 14.04
N VAL A 230 12.81 -23.71 13.26
CA VAL A 230 12.74 -23.66 11.80
C VAL A 230 11.30 -23.78 11.30
N GLU A 231 10.63 -24.93 11.48
CA GLU A 231 9.29 -25.18 10.89
C GLU A 231 8.27 -24.12 11.30
N ASP A 232 8.12 -23.86 12.60
CA ASP A 232 7.17 -22.85 13.13
C ASP A 232 7.48 -21.42 12.62
N ARG A 233 8.70 -21.17 12.12
CA ARG A 233 9.22 -19.83 11.87
C ARG A 233 9.47 -19.53 10.40
N THR A 234 9.16 -20.46 9.51
CA THR A 234 9.41 -20.35 8.07
C THR A 234 8.10 -20.43 7.29
N PRO A 235 7.90 -19.58 6.25
CA PRO A 235 6.66 -19.54 5.48
C PRO A 235 6.55 -20.61 4.38
N ASP A 236 7.67 -21.00 3.77
CA ASP A 236 7.71 -21.86 2.57
C ASP A 236 7.78 -23.35 2.92
N ASP A 237 6.98 -24.19 2.25
CA ASP A 237 7.02 -25.68 2.23
C ASP A 237 7.46 -26.34 3.55
N GLN A 238 7.02 -25.76 4.69
CA GLN A 238 7.43 -26.04 6.09
C GLN A 238 8.57 -27.05 6.18
N PRO A 239 9.85 -26.62 6.15
CA PRO A 239 10.98 -27.52 6.05
C PRO A 239 10.94 -28.50 7.21
N GLU A 240 10.73 -29.79 6.92
CA GLU A 240 10.63 -30.82 7.97
C GLU A 240 12.01 -31.33 8.41
N TRP A 241 12.10 -31.79 9.65
CA TRP A 241 13.25 -32.56 10.14
C TRP A 241 13.49 -33.81 9.30
N LYS A 242 14.69 -33.91 8.69
CA LYS A 242 15.11 -35.08 7.91
C LYS A 242 16.28 -35.80 8.54
N LYS A 243 16.03 -36.97 9.13
CA LYS A 243 17.07 -37.78 9.77
C LYS A 243 18.20 -38.21 8.82
N ASP A 244 17.87 -38.39 7.55
CA ASP A 244 18.75 -38.79 6.47
C ASP A 244 19.50 -37.62 5.80
N ASP A 245 19.17 -36.38 6.14
CA ASP A 245 19.78 -35.16 5.58
C ASP A 245 20.15 -34.16 6.68
N LEU A 246 21.11 -34.56 7.53
CA LEU A 246 21.62 -33.72 8.62
C LEU A 246 22.30 -32.44 8.10
N GLY A 247 22.85 -32.47 6.89
CA GLY A 247 23.46 -31.29 6.26
C GLY A 247 22.43 -30.20 6.00
N ARG A 248 21.26 -30.56 5.44
CA ARG A 248 20.12 -29.64 5.29
C ARG A 248 19.63 -29.11 6.63
N ASN A 249 19.46 -29.98 7.63
CA ASN A 249 18.98 -29.55 8.95
C ASN A 249 19.95 -28.55 9.59
N ALA A 250 21.25 -28.81 9.50
CA ALA A 250 22.29 -27.91 9.99
C ALA A 250 22.31 -26.57 9.26
N ALA A 251 22.11 -26.56 7.94
CA ALA A 251 22.00 -25.33 7.15
C ALA A 251 20.81 -24.47 7.59
N TRP A 252 19.65 -25.10 7.82
CA TRP A 252 18.45 -24.40 8.32
C TRP A 252 18.64 -23.84 9.73
N LEU A 253 19.21 -24.61 10.65
CA LEU A 253 19.52 -24.14 12.01
C LEU A 253 20.51 -22.98 11.98
N ALA A 254 21.61 -23.11 11.22
CA ALA A 254 22.60 -22.04 11.06
C ALA A 254 21.98 -20.75 10.49
N HIS A 255 21.04 -20.88 9.54
CA HIS A 255 20.33 -19.75 8.97
C HIS A 255 19.39 -19.10 10.02
N GLN A 256 18.45 -19.87 10.58
CA GLN A 256 17.38 -19.34 11.44
C GLN A 256 17.89 -18.78 12.78
N LEU A 257 19.00 -19.31 13.32
CA LEU A 257 19.59 -18.80 14.57
C LEU A 257 20.15 -17.38 14.44
N PHE A 258 20.50 -16.94 13.22
CA PHE A 258 21.06 -15.61 12.95
C PHE A 258 20.09 -14.70 12.18
N CYS A 259 18.91 -15.17 11.78
CA CYS A 259 17.88 -14.39 11.11
C CYS A 259 17.03 -13.58 12.10
N LYS A 260 16.51 -12.43 11.65
CA LYS A 260 15.41 -11.79 12.37
C LYS A 260 14.14 -12.61 12.18
N LEU A 261 13.53 -13.02 13.28
CA LEU A 261 12.31 -13.82 13.23
C LEU A 261 11.07 -12.96 13.07
N ALA A 262 10.04 -13.50 12.43
CA ALA A 262 8.72 -12.87 12.31
C ALA A 262 7.93 -13.01 13.63
N SER A 263 8.47 -12.43 14.72
CA SER A 263 7.78 -12.43 16.01
C SER A 263 6.52 -11.55 15.95
N PRO A 264 5.52 -11.81 16.81
CA PRO A 264 4.29 -11.02 16.83
C PRO A 264 4.53 -9.51 16.91
N GLY A 265 5.44 -9.07 17.78
CA GLY A 265 5.79 -7.66 17.92
C GLY A 265 6.59 -7.08 16.75
N ARG A 266 7.22 -7.91 15.90
CA ARG A 266 7.90 -7.44 14.69
C ARG A 266 6.93 -7.32 13.51
N ILE A 267 6.09 -8.34 13.29
CA ILE A 267 5.01 -8.31 12.29
C ILE A 267 4.07 -7.14 12.56
N TYR A 268 3.63 -6.97 13.82
CA TYR A 268 2.80 -5.83 14.21
C TYR A 268 3.46 -4.49 13.91
N ARG A 269 4.78 -4.36 14.13
CA ARG A 269 5.50 -3.12 13.80
C ARG A 269 5.55 -2.84 12.30
N PHE A 270 5.76 -3.85 11.46
CA PHE A 270 5.74 -3.64 10.01
C PHE A 270 4.37 -3.18 9.51
N GLU A 271 3.29 -3.81 9.97
CA GLU A 271 1.92 -3.39 9.64
C GLU A 271 1.68 -1.94 10.07
N ARG A 272 2.01 -1.61 11.34
CA ARG A 272 1.78 -0.28 11.91
C ARG A 272 2.63 0.80 11.25
N GLU A 273 3.90 0.53 10.99
CA GLU A 273 4.80 1.49 10.33
C GLU A 273 4.34 1.80 8.90
N ALA A 274 3.88 0.78 8.16
CA ALA A 274 3.30 0.96 6.84
C ALA A 274 1.94 1.67 6.88
N GLU A 275 1.10 1.41 7.89
CA GLU A 275 -0.18 2.10 8.08
C GLU A 275 0.04 3.57 8.44
N ASP A 276 0.98 3.85 9.35
CA ASP A 276 1.33 5.19 9.80
C ASP A 276 2.00 6.01 8.68
N PHE A 277 2.76 5.37 7.79
CA PHE A 277 3.24 6.00 6.54
C PHE A 277 2.09 6.56 5.70
N PHE A 278 1.04 5.77 5.44
CA PHE A 278 -0.11 6.25 4.66
C PHE A 278 -0.97 7.27 5.42
N LYS A 279 -1.06 7.19 6.76
CA LYS A 279 -1.69 8.26 7.56
C LYS A 279 -0.94 9.58 7.43
N ALA A 280 0.39 9.54 7.50
CA ALA A 280 1.23 10.73 7.32
C ALA A 280 1.08 11.30 5.91
N LEU A 281 1.08 10.44 4.88
CA LEU A 281 0.81 10.88 3.50
C LEU A 281 -0.57 11.51 3.33
N LEU A 282 -1.61 10.95 3.96
CA LEU A 282 -2.94 11.53 3.90
C LEU A 282 -2.98 12.94 4.51
N ALA A 283 -2.22 13.20 5.59
CA ALA A 283 -2.08 14.53 6.14
C ALA A 283 -1.39 15.49 5.15
N GLU A 284 -0.29 15.07 4.52
CA GLU A 284 0.39 15.86 3.48
C GLU A 284 -0.53 16.14 2.28
N PHE A 285 -1.35 15.16 1.87
CA PHE A 285 -2.27 15.31 0.73
C PHE A 285 -3.38 16.32 1.03
N ARG A 286 -3.83 16.43 2.28
CA ARG A 286 -4.79 17.47 2.69
C ARG A 286 -4.21 18.87 2.47
N GLU A 287 -2.97 19.09 2.89
CA GLU A 287 -2.28 20.37 2.72
C GLU A 287 -2.06 20.68 1.23
N ILE A 288 -1.56 19.72 0.46
CA ILE A 288 -1.32 19.90 -0.98
C ILE A 288 -2.63 20.20 -1.73
N ALA A 289 -3.71 19.48 -1.41
CA ALA A 289 -5.00 19.66 -2.08
C ALA A 289 -5.71 20.96 -1.66
N ALA A 290 -5.47 21.44 -0.42
CA ALA A 290 -6.01 22.69 0.09
C ALA A 290 -5.22 23.93 -0.37
N ALA A 291 -3.96 23.76 -0.79
CA ALA A 291 -3.09 24.83 -1.25
C ALA A 291 -3.55 25.41 -2.60
N ASP A 292 -4.43 26.41 -2.54
CA ASP A 292 -5.01 27.09 -3.70
C ASP A 292 -4.95 28.61 -3.50
N GLN A 293 -4.66 29.35 -4.57
CA GLN A 293 -4.66 30.82 -4.54
C GLN A 293 -6.08 31.37 -4.30
N ASN A 294 -7.10 30.62 -4.70
CA ASN A 294 -8.49 30.96 -4.49
C ASN A 294 -8.99 30.47 -3.13
N ARG A 295 -9.18 31.42 -2.19
CA ARG A 295 -9.67 31.16 -0.84
C ARG A 295 -10.99 30.39 -0.78
N TRP A 296 -11.80 30.43 -1.84
CA TRP A 296 -13.07 29.73 -1.94
C TRP A 296 -12.91 28.21 -2.10
N ARG A 297 -11.71 27.72 -2.43
CA ARG A 297 -11.43 26.30 -2.67
C ARG A 297 -11.78 25.39 -1.49
N VAL A 298 -11.64 25.90 -0.27
CA VAL A 298 -11.74 25.14 0.97
C VAL A 298 -12.92 25.56 1.82
N ARG A 299 -13.85 26.36 1.29
CA ARG A 299 -14.93 27.00 2.06
C ARG A 299 -16.31 26.55 1.60
N ARG A 300 -17.22 26.45 2.56
CA ARG A 300 -18.66 26.31 2.31
C ARG A 300 -19.37 27.62 2.67
N LEU A 301 -20.40 27.92 1.88
CA LEU A 301 -21.33 29.00 2.14
C LEU A 301 -22.70 28.45 2.49
N VAL A 302 -23.40 29.18 3.35
CA VAL A 302 -24.82 29.04 3.62
C VAL A 302 -25.58 29.98 2.71
N ILE A 303 -26.41 29.43 1.84
CA ILE A 303 -27.27 30.13 0.91
C ILE A 303 -28.68 30.19 1.50
N LYS A 304 -29.18 31.41 1.71
CA LYS A 304 -30.54 31.63 2.21
C LYS A 304 -31.48 31.96 1.05
N PRO A 305 -32.59 31.23 0.90
CA PRO A 305 -33.60 31.52 -0.11
C PRO A 305 -34.34 32.84 0.21
N ASP A 306 -34.91 33.47 -0.82
CA ASP A 306 -35.83 34.61 -0.66
C ASP A 306 -37.20 34.20 -0.12
N ASN A 307 -37.96 35.14 0.44
CA ASN A 307 -39.25 34.89 1.10
C ASN A 307 -40.34 34.31 0.16
N GLY A 308 -40.15 34.38 -1.16
CA GLY A 308 -41.00 33.75 -2.18
C GLY A 308 -40.73 32.26 -2.43
N PHE A 309 -39.95 31.60 -1.56
CA PHE A 309 -39.54 30.21 -1.73
C PHE A 309 -40.69 29.22 -1.51
N SER A 310 -41.11 28.51 -2.57
CA SER A 310 -42.28 27.63 -2.57
C SER A 310 -41.96 26.15 -2.87
N GLY A 311 -40.72 25.70 -2.67
CA GLY A 311 -40.31 24.33 -2.95
C GLY A 311 -40.56 23.38 -1.77
N SER A 312 -41.11 22.19 -2.04
CA SER A 312 -41.17 21.08 -1.06
C SER A 312 -39.84 20.32 -1.07
N TRP A 313 -38.86 20.82 -0.32
CA TRP A 313 -37.56 20.15 -0.15
C TRP A 313 -37.60 19.23 1.06
N GLU A 314 -37.02 18.05 0.93
CA GLU A 314 -36.88 17.11 2.05
C GLU A 314 -35.60 17.43 2.84
N ASP A 315 -35.64 17.31 4.17
CA ASP A 315 -34.44 17.50 5.00
C ASP A 315 -33.28 16.65 4.48
N ARG A 316 -32.09 17.24 4.37
CA ARG A 316 -30.85 16.59 3.91
C ARG A 316 -30.87 16.17 2.44
N GLN A 317 -31.78 16.73 1.64
CA GLN A 317 -31.82 16.51 0.20
C GLN A 317 -30.66 17.24 -0.50
N THR A 318 -29.96 16.51 -1.37
CA THR A 318 -28.93 17.04 -2.26
C THR A 318 -29.55 17.49 -3.57
N CYS A 319 -29.12 18.67 -4.03
CA CYS A 319 -29.69 19.36 -5.17
C CYS A 319 -28.57 19.82 -6.10
N GLY A 320 -28.67 19.48 -7.39
CA GLY A 320 -27.74 19.88 -8.43
C GLY A 320 -28.31 20.98 -9.32
N GLY A 321 -27.48 21.93 -9.72
CA GLY A 321 -27.83 23.00 -10.65
C GLY A 321 -26.62 23.56 -11.37
N ARG A 322 -26.78 24.73 -11.99
CA ARG A 322 -25.68 25.46 -12.65
C ARG A 322 -25.76 26.95 -12.40
N TYR A 323 -24.60 27.59 -12.36
CA TYR A 323 -24.42 29.03 -12.39
C TYR A 323 -23.49 29.38 -13.55
N GLY A 324 -24.06 29.91 -14.64
CA GLY A 324 -23.37 29.93 -15.93
C GLY A 324 -22.97 28.50 -16.35
N ASP A 325 -21.71 28.30 -16.70
CA ASP A 325 -21.18 26.97 -17.04
C ASP A 325 -20.76 26.15 -15.81
N ALA A 326 -20.64 26.76 -14.64
CA ALA A 326 -20.17 26.08 -13.44
C ALA A 326 -21.31 25.28 -12.77
N PRO A 327 -21.09 23.99 -12.46
CA PRO A 327 -22.04 23.18 -11.72
C PRO A 327 -22.08 23.61 -10.26
N VAL A 328 -23.29 23.60 -9.70
CA VAL A 328 -23.57 23.92 -8.30
C VAL A 328 -24.17 22.68 -7.65
N SER A 329 -23.75 22.37 -6.44
CA SER A 329 -24.36 21.33 -5.61
C SER A 329 -24.65 21.90 -4.23
N LEU A 330 -25.89 21.73 -3.76
CA LEU A 330 -26.40 22.26 -2.50
C LEU A 330 -27.02 21.14 -1.66
N LEU A 331 -26.92 21.26 -0.34
CA LEU A 331 -27.60 20.41 0.64
C LEU A 331 -28.63 21.24 1.41
N TYR A 332 -29.89 20.85 1.36
CA TYR A 332 -30.94 21.51 2.12
C TYR A 332 -30.93 21.10 3.60
N ARG A 333 -31.12 22.06 4.51
CA ARG A 333 -31.23 21.86 5.96
C ARG A 333 -32.57 22.40 6.47
N GLU A 334 -33.45 21.50 6.89
CA GLU A 334 -34.82 21.88 7.29
C GLU A 334 -34.84 22.74 8.57
N GLN A 335 -33.96 22.45 9.52
CA GLN A 335 -33.91 23.17 10.82
C GLN A 335 -33.67 24.68 10.66
N THR A 336 -32.84 25.05 9.69
CA THR A 336 -32.43 26.44 9.42
C THR A 336 -33.09 27.01 8.16
N LYS A 337 -33.80 26.18 7.39
CA LYS A 337 -34.41 26.50 6.10
C LYS A 337 -33.43 27.16 5.13
N ASP A 338 -32.21 26.64 5.10
CA ASP A 338 -31.12 27.14 4.26
C ASP A 338 -30.44 26.01 3.49
N PHE A 339 -29.54 26.40 2.59
CA PHE A 339 -28.78 25.49 1.73
C PHE A 339 -27.29 25.62 2.03
N LEU A 340 -26.63 24.51 2.33
CA LEU A 340 -25.17 24.47 2.45
C LEU A 340 -24.55 24.11 1.11
N THR A 341 -23.55 24.86 0.65
CA THR A 341 -22.83 24.52 -0.58
C THR A 341 -21.98 23.27 -0.37
N ILE A 342 -22.09 22.31 -1.28
CA ILE A 342 -21.34 21.04 -1.26
C ILE A 342 -20.58 20.85 -2.60
N CYS A 343 -20.00 21.93 -3.10
CA CYS A 343 -19.23 21.98 -4.34
C CYS A 343 -18.06 22.95 -4.21
N ASN A 344 -17.05 22.80 -5.09
CA ASN A 344 -15.88 23.68 -5.12
C ASN A 344 -16.27 25.11 -5.55
N LEU A 345 -16.35 26.01 -4.57
CA LEU A 345 -16.75 27.41 -4.79
C LEU A 345 -15.74 28.23 -5.59
N ALA A 346 -14.48 27.80 -5.67
CA ALA A 346 -13.47 28.46 -6.51
C ALA A 346 -13.82 28.45 -8.01
N ARG A 347 -14.77 27.61 -8.42
CA ARG A 347 -15.33 27.55 -9.78
C ARG A 347 -16.45 28.56 -10.03
N LEU A 348 -17.04 29.07 -8.97
CA LEU A 348 -18.16 30.02 -8.99
C LEU A 348 -17.69 31.45 -8.70
N LEU A 349 -16.69 31.58 -7.84
CA LEU A 349 -16.19 32.85 -7.32
C LEU A 349 -14.69 32.96 -7.54
N LYS A 350 -14.26 34.08 -8.12
CA LYS A 350 -12.85 34.47 -8.21
C LYS A 350 -12.28 34.83 -6.83
N PRO A 351 -10.95 34.78 -6.64
CA PRO A 351 -10.33 35.07 -5.35
C PRO A 351 -10.72 36.43 -4.76
N GLU A 352 -10.90 37.44 -5.61
CA GLU A 352 -11.22 38.82 -5.23
C GLU A 352 -12.72 39.05 -5.01
N GLN A 353 -13.57 38.12 -5.45
CA GLN A 353 -15.01 38.25 -5.32
C GLN A 353 -15.46 37.91 -3.89
N ASP A 354 -16.50 38.61 -3.44
CA ASP A 354 -17.15 38.34 -2.17
C ASP A 354 -18.42 37.51 -2.35
N LYS A 355 -18.87 36.85 -1.28
CA LYS A 355 -20.09 36.02 -1.26
C LYS A 355 -21.35 36.80 -1.66
N ASP A 356 -21.35 38.11 -1.46
CA ASP A 356 -22.45 39.01 -1.84
C ASP A 356 -22.70 39.04 -3.36
N CYS A 357 -21.71 38.63 -4.18
CA CYS A 357 -21.93 38.42 -5.62
C CYS A 357 -23.01 37.37 -5.91
N LEU A 358 -23.33 36.49 -4.95
CA LEU A 358 -24.36 35.47 -5.10
C LEU A 358 -25.78 36.01 -4.89
N ARG A 359 -25.93 37.20 -4.30
CA ARG A 359 -27.24 37.78 -3.96
C ARG A 359 -28.03 38.13 -5.22
N GLY A 360 -29.30 37.73 -5.24
CA GLY A 360 -30.24 37.94 -6.34
C GLY A 360 -30.11 36.94 -7.49
N ILE A 361 -29.13 36.04 -7.46
CA ILE A 361 -28.99 35.00 -8.48
C ILE A 361 -30.17 34.03 -8.39
N THR A 362 -30.67 33.63 -9.57
CA THR A 362 -31.60 32.53 -9.71
C THR A 362 -30.84 31.26 -10.09
N LEU A 363 -31.04 30.18 -9.33
CA LEU A 363 -30.54 28.84 -9.61
C LEU A 363 -31.72 27.92 -9.94
N GLU A 364 -31.59 27.15 -11.01
CA GLU A 364 -32.47 26.01 -11.29
C GLU A 364 -31.85 24.76 -10.69
N LEU A 365 -32.54 24.19 -9.70
CA LEU A 365 -32.06 23.06 -8.91
C LEU A 365 -32.91 21.83 -9.16
N LYS A 366 -32.26 20.68 -9.33
CA LYS A 366 -32.89 19.37 -9.41
C LYS A 366 -32.43 18.52 -8.24
N ALA A 367 -33.36 17.90 -7.53
CA ALA A 367 -33.01 16.88 -6.56
C ALA A 367 -32.47 15.63 -7.29
N ASP A 368 -31.56 14.90 -6.66
CA ASP A 368 -30.93 13.72 -7.30
C ASP A 368 -31.95 12.65 -7.75
N ASP A 369 -33.07 12.54 -7.04
CA ASP A 369 -34.13 11.56 -7.29
C ASP A 369 -35.36 12.16 -8.02
N SER A 370 -35.28 13.41 -8.51
CA SER A 370 -36.39 14.10 -9.17
C SER A 370 -36.02 14.61 -10.57
N MET A 371 -36.98 14.51 -11.49
CA MET A 371 -36.87 15.11 -12.82
C MET A 371 -37.28 16.59 -12.84
N ASP A 372 -37.99 17.03 -11.79
CA ASP A 372 -38.54 18.37 -11.69
C ASP A 372 -37.47 19.36 -11.20
N ALA A 373 -37.30 20.44 -11.97
CA ALA A 373 -36.46 21.56 -11.56
C ALA A 373 -37.27 22.53 -10.69
N GLN A 374 -36.69 22.93 -9.58
CA GLN A 374 -37.22 23.94 -8.69
C GLN A 374 -36.33 25.19 -8.74
N ARG A 375 -36.97 26.36 -8.72
CA ARG A 375 -36.28 27.64 -8.80
C ARG A 375 -35.91 28.14 -7.40
N LEU A 376 -34.63 28.41 -7.18
CA LEU A 376 -34.11 29.06 -5.97
C LEU A 376 -33.63 30.47 -6.32
N VAL A 377 -34.13 31.50 -5.62
CA VAL A 377 -33.57 32.85 -5.65
C VAL A 377 -32.75 33.07 -4.40
N VAL A 378 -31.47 33.42 -4.56
CA VAL A 378 -30.54 33.63 -3.45
C VAL A 378 -30.80 35.00 -2.81
N HIS A 379 -31.32 35.04 -1.59
CA HIS A 379 -31.51 36.28 -0.85
C HIS A 379 -30.23 36.77 -0.20
N SER A 380 -29.45 35.85 0.38
CA SER A 380 -28.13 36.15 0.94
C SER A 380 -27.24 34.91 1.00
N ALA A 381 -25.93 35.15 1.05
CA ALA A 381 -24.91 34.13 1.30
C ALA A 381 -24.12 34.50 2.57
N ALA A 382 -23.84 33.51 3.42
CA ALA A 382 -23.06 33.67 4.64
C ALA A 382 -21.98 32.59 4.73
N ASP A 383 -20.87 32.87 5.42
CA ASP A 383 -19.93 31.81 5.78
C ASP A 383 -20.62 30.87 6.77
N ASP A 384 -20.39 29.56 6.65
CA ASP A 384 -20.76 28.65 7.73
C ASP A 384 -19.71 28.79 8.85
N ALA A 385 -20.12 29.34 9.99
CA ALA A 385 -19.25 29.50 11.16
C ALA A 385 -19.10 28.20 11.98
N GLY A 386 -19.80 27.13 11.60
CA GLY A 386 -19.72 25.83 12.23
C GLY A 386 -18.53 24.98 11.75
N ALA A 387 -18.43 23.77 12.29
CA ALA A 387 -17.36 22.80 11.95
C ALA A 387 -17.31 22.42 10.45
N LEU A 388 -18.38 22.70 9.70
CA LEU A 388 -18.50 22.42 8.28
C LEU A 388 -18.04 23.56 7.37
N GLY A 389 -17.72 24.74 7.90
CA GLY A 389 -17.36 25.90 7.08
C GLY A 389 -16.10 25.74 6.25
N VAL A 390 -15.15 24.94 6.73
CA VAL A 390 -13.87 24.68 6.05
C VAL A 390 -13.71 23.18 5.81
N TYR A 391 -13.11 22.82 4.68
CA TYR A 391 -12.82 21.43 4.34
C TYR A 391 -11.49 21.25 3.61
N HIS A 392 -10.92 20.07 3.72
CA HIS A 392 -9.87 19.58 2.83
C HIS A 392 -10.52 18.91 1.62
N PRO A 393 -10.12 19.27 0.38
CA PRO A 393 -10.71 18.74 -0.85
C PRO A 393 -10.17 17.34 -1.16
N VAL A 394 -10.27 16.42 -0.19
CA VAL A 394 -9.86 15.02 -0.29
C VAL A 394 -10.99 14.12 0.20
N ILE A 395 -11.10 12.91 -0.35
CA ILE A 395 -11.99 11.85 0.18
C ILE A 395 -11.15 10.57 0.33
N PRO A 396 -10.75 10.22 1.56
CA PRO A 396 -10.14 8.92 1.83
C PRO A 396 -11.19 7.82 1.59
N LEU A 397 -10.83 6.80 0.80
CA LEU A 397 -11.69 5.63 0.56
C LEU A 397 -11.20 4.41 1.32
N GLU A 398 -9.89 4.24 1.42
CA GLU A 398 -9.26 3.10 2.08
C GLU A 398 -7.89 3.51 2.61
N LEU A 399 -7.55 3.04 3.82
CA LEU A 399 -6.25 3.28 4.45
C LEU A 399 -5.75 1.95 5.01
N SER A 400 -4.92 1.28 4.21
CA SER A 400 -4.23 0.04 4.55
C SER A 400 -2.87 0.04 3.85
N PRO A 401 -1.83 -0.58 4.43
CA PRO A 401 -0.55 -0.80 3.74
C PRO A 401 -0.67 -1.44 2.36
N MET A 402 -1.57 -2.42 2.22
CA MET A 402 -1.79 -3.16 0.99
C MET A 402 -2.66 -2.38 -0.01
N ARG A 403 -3.38 -1.36 0.47
CA ARG A 403 -4.27 -0.56 -0.36
C ARG A 403 -4.62 0.76 0.34
N PHE A 404 -4.07 1.84 -0.16
CA PHE A 404 -4.39 3.20 0.19
C PHE A 404 -5.09 3.86 -1.01
N ARG A 405 -6.34 4.28 -0.85
CA ARG A 405 -7.14 4.92 -1.91
C ARG A 405 -7.66 6.26 -1.45
N VAL A 406 -7.45 7.28 -2.26
CA VAL A 406 -7.88 8.65 -1.96
C VAL A 406 -8.30 9.37 -3.22
N LEU A 407 -9.45 10.06 -3.16
CA LEU A 407 -9.85 11.01 -4.18
C LEU A 407 -9.18 12.35 -3.91
N LEU A 408 -8.53 12.86 -4.94
CA LEU A 408 -7.81 14.12 -4.95
C LEU A 408 -8.27 14.97 -6.13
N PRO A 409 -8.10 16.28 -6.04
CA PRO A 409 -8.16 17.14 -7.21
C PRO A 409 -7.12 16.69 -8.25
N LEU A 410 -7.48 16.71 -9.54
CA LEU A 410 -6.53 16.28 -10.58
C LEU A 410 -5.29 17.18 -10.68
N ASP A 411 -5.46 18.48 -10.42
CA ASP A 411 -4.37 19.47 -10.37
C ASP A 411 -3.39 19.23 -9.21
N ALA A 412 -3.86 18.70 -8.08
CA ALA A 412 -3.03 18.35 -6.92
C ALA A 412 -2.40 16.94 -7.00
N ALA A 413 -3.00 16.02 -7.76
CA ALA A 413 -2.64 14.60 -7.78
C ALA A 413 -1.14 14.36 -8.05
N SER A 414 -0.56 15.09 -9.00
CA SER A 414 0.86 14.93 -9.35
C SER A 414 1.82 15.32 -8.22
N ALA A 415 1.50 16.39 -7.48
CA ALA A 415 2.28 16.82 -6.32
C ALA A 415 2.14 15.83 -5.15
N CYS A 416 0.96 15.24 -4.96
CA CYS A 416 0.76 14.17 -3.99
C CYS A 416 1.59 12.92 -4.32
N VAL A 417 1.68 12.53 -5.60
CA VAL A 417 2.55 11.42 -6.03
C VAL A 417 4.03 11.76 -5.82
N ASP A 418 4.46 12.99 -6.16
CA ASP A 418 5.82 13.46 -5.89
C ASP A 418 6.16 13.30 -4.39
N LYS A 419 5.24 13.74 -3.52
CA LYS A 419 5.42 13.67 -2.06
C LYS A 419 5.46 12.23 -1.53
N ALA A 420 4.64 11.35 -2.09
CA ALA A 420 4.65 9.93 -1.73
C ALA A 420 5.97 9.25 -2.08
N ILE A 421 6.54 9.56 -3.24
CA ILE A 421 7.85 9.02 -3.68
C ILE A 421 8.96 9.53 -2.75
N GLU A 422 8.99 10.82 -2.46
CA GLU A 422 9.96 11.43 -1.54
C GLU A 422 9.93 10.74 -0.16
N LYS A 423 8.74 10.64 0.45
CA LYS A 423 8.56 10.03 1.77
C LYS A 423 8.90 8.53 1.78
N TRP A 424 8.54 7.80 0.73
CA TRP A 424 8.89 6.38 0.62
C TRP A 424 10.41 6.18 0.54
N GLN A 425 11.12 7.02 -0.22
CA GLN A 425 12.58 6.97 -0.29
C GLN A 425 13.24 7.32 1.05
N GLU A 426 12.71 8.31 1.76
CA GLU A 426 13.18 8.71 3.09
C GLU A 426 13.02 7.59 4.12
N GLN A 427 11.83 6.98 4.19
CA GLN A 427 11.49 6.02 5.23
C GLN A 427 11.92 4.58 4.91
N PHE A 428 11.76 4.13 3.66
CA PHE A 428 11.97 2.75 3.25
C PHE A 428 13.19 2.56 2.32
N GLY A 429 14.02 3.59 2.17
CA GLY A 429 15.17 3.61 1.26
C GLY A 429 16.18 2.48 1.48
N CYS A 430 16.29 1.90 2.67
CA CYS A 430 17.19 0.77 2.96
C CYS A 430 16.69 -0.59 2.45
N VAL A 431 15.40 -0.70 2.13
CA VAL A 431 14.74 -1.95 1.71
C VAL A 431 14.02 -1.77 0.37
N TRP A 432 14.42 -0.74 -0.38
CA TRP A 432 13.82 -0.30 -1.65
C TRP A 432 13.73 -1.42 -2.69
N ASP A 433 14.67 -2.38 -2.65
CA ASP A 433 14.78 -3.54 -3.54
C ASP A 433 13.68 -4.57 -3.30
N ARG A 434 13.06 -4.57 -2.11
CA ARG A 434 12.12 -5.60 -1.66
C ARG A 434 10.94 -5.05 -0.87
N LEU A 435 10.69 -3.75 -0.92
CA LEU A 435 9.45 -3.13 -0.43
C LEU A 435 9.00 -2.05 -1.44
N PRO A 436 8.61 -2.45 -2.66
CA PRO A 436 8.24 -1.51 -3.70
C PRO A 436 7.01 -0.67 -3.32
N LEU A 437 7.05 0.61 -3.68
CA LEU A 437 5.85 1.45 -3.74
C LEU A 437 5.21 1.28 -5.12
N ARG A 438 3.96 0.84 -5.14
CA ARG A 438 3.14 0.79 -6.37
C ARG A 438 2.15 1.95 -6.34
N VAL A 439 2.04 2.68 -7.45
CA VAL A 439 1.17 3.87 -7.55
C VAL A 439 0.27 3.77 -8.78
N GLY A 440 -1.03 3.89 -8.59
CA GLY A 440 -2.03 4.01 -9.63
C GLY A 440 -2.72 5.37 -9.61
N VAL A 441 -2.89 6.00 -10.78
CA VAL A 441 -3.64 7.26 -10.90
C VAL A 441 -4.73 7.11 -11.95
N VAL A 442 -5.99 7.15 -11.52
CA VAL A 442 -7.16 7.18 -12.40
C VAL A 442 -7.74 8.59 -12.38
N ALA A 443 -7.48 9.36 -13.43
CA ALA A 443 -8.02 10.69 -13.62
C ALA A 443 -9.32 10.64 -14.43
N PHE A 444 -10.35 11.41 -14.06
CA PHE A 444 -11.67 11.35 -14.69
C PHE A 444 -12.47 12.66 -14.52
N PRO A 445 -13.37 13.01 -15.46
CA PRO A 445 -14.37 14.05 -15.24
C PRO A 445 -15.30 13.68 -14.07
N ARG A 446 -15.67 14.64 -13.22
CA ARG A 446 -16.48 14.41 -12.01
C ARG A 446 -17.74 13.57 -12.22
N MET A 447 -18.40 13.74 -13.36
CA MET A 447 -19.66 13.04 -13.69
C MET A 447 -19.44 11.60 -14.22
N THR A 448 -18.21 11.11 -14.27
CA THR A 448 -17.92 9.73 -14.66
C THR A 448 -18.55 8.77 -13.65
N PRO A 449 -19.31 7.74 -14.10
CA PRO A 449 -19.88 6.75 -13.21
C PRO A 449 -18.81 6.14 -12.30
N PHE A 450 -18.97 6.32 -10.99
CA PHE A 450 -17.92 5.96 -10.03
C PHE A 450 -17.59 4.46 -10.02
N GLN A 451 -18.55 3.60 -10.38
CA GLN A 451 -18.31 2.17 -10.58
C GLN A 451 -17.23 1.90 -11.65
N ALA A 452 -17.27 2.62 -12.78
CA ALA A 452 -16.28 2.48 -13.84
C ALA A 452 -14.90 2.96 -13.37
N VAL A 453 -14.85 3.98 -12.50
CA VAL A 453 -13.62 4.48 -11.88
C VAL A 453 -13.03 3.43 -10.94
N ILE A 454 -13.85 2.80 -10.09
CA ILE A 454 -13.41 1.72 -9.19
C ILE A 454 -12.93 0.50 -9.97
N GLU A 455 -13.62 0.11 -11.04
CA GLU A 455 -13.20 -0.97 -11.93
C GLU A 455 -11.84 -0.66 -12.58
N ALA A 456 -11.67 0.53 -13.16
CA ALA A 456 -10.39 0.96 -13.73
C ALA A 456 -9.26 0.98 -12.68
N THR A 457 -9.57 1.37 -11.44
CA THR A 457 -8.61 1.40 -10.33
C THR A 457 -8.19 -0.01 -9.95
N ARG A 458 -9.13 -0.96 -9.87
CA ARG A 458 -8.83 -2.39 -9.62
C ARG A 458 -7.97 -2.98 -10.74
N ASN A 459 -8.29 -2.70 -12.00
CA ASN A 459 -7.47 -3.15 -13.13
C ASN A 459 -6.03 -2.63 -13.04
N ILE A 460 -5.84 -1.37 -12.61
CA ILE A 460 -4.50 -0.82 -12.35
C ILE A 460 -3.81 -1.52 -11.17
N GLU A 461 -4.51 -1.74 -10.06
CA GLU A 461 -3.95 -2.43 -8.90
C GLU A 461 -3.49 -3.85 -9.27
N ASP A 462 -4.31 -4.58 -10.03
CA ASP A 462 -4.02 -5.94 -10.47
C ASP A 462 -2.80 -5.95 -11.41
N GLU A 463 -2.74 -5.05 -12.40
CA GLU A 463 -1.59 -4.91 -13.32
C GLU A 463 -0.29 -4.56 -12.56
N LEU A 464 -0.37 -3.68 -11.55
CA LEU A 464 0.79 -3.30 -10.73
C LEU A 464 1.23 -4.45 -9.80
N TYR A 465 0.33 -5.40 -9.48
CA TYR A 465 0.59 -6.57 -8.65
C TYR A 465 1.05 -7.80 -9.45
N GLU A 466 0.77 -7.87 -10.76
CA GLU A 466 1.00 -9.04 -11.61
C GLU A 466 2.49 -9.47 -11.65
N LYS A 467 3.43 -8.52 -11.64
CA LYS A 467 4.88 -8.82 -11.57
C LYS A 467 5.29 -9.12 -10.12
N LYS A 468 5.01 -10.35 -9.69
CA LYS A 468 5.45 -10.89 -8.39
C LYS A 468 6.89 -11.35 -8.37
N GLU A 469 7.50 -11.58 -9.53
CA GLU A 469 8.90 -12.01 -9.60
C GLU A 469 9.86 -10.81 -9.62
N PRO A 470 11.01 -10.91 -8.93
CA PRO A 470 12.03 -9.88 -8.97
C PRO A 470 12.70 -9.81 -10.35
N GLU A 471 13.16 -8.61 -10.71
CA GLU A 471 14.01 -8.36 -11.87
C GLU A 471 15.49 -8.46 -11.48
N ILE A 472 16.35 -8.87 -12.40
CA ILE A 472 17.80 -8.82 -12.21
C ILE A 472 18.32 -7.49 -12.74
N TRP A 473 18.86 -6.68 -11.84
CA TRP A 473 19.48 -5.41 -12.14
C TRP A 473 21.00 -5.51 -11.98
N ARG A 474 21.74 -5.06 -12.98
CA ARG A 474 23.20 -5.12 -12.99
C ARG A 474 23.80 -3.88 -12.35
N VAL A 475 24.78 -4.08 -11.47
CA VAL A 475 25.61 -2.99 -10.96
C VAL A 475 26.55 -2.51 -12.07
N THR A 476 26.37 -1.27 -12.52
CA THR A 476 27.20 -0.61 -13.54
C THR A 476 28.25 0.31 -12.91
N GLY A 477 27.98 0.81 -11.71
CA GLY A 477 28.87 1.70 -10.97
C GLY A 477 28.80 1.44 -9.47
N TYR A 478 29.93 1.62 -8.80
CA TYR A 478 30.06 1.46 -7.36
C TYR A 478 30.93 2.59 -6.82
N GLU A 479 30.44 3.27 -5.79
CA GLU A 479 31.22 4.24 -5.02
C GLU A 479 30.92 4.06 -3.53
N ALA A 480 31.95 3.91 -2.72
CA ALA A 480 31.83 3.89 -1.27
C ALA A 480 32.45 5.16 -0.67
N ARG A 481 31.68 5.84 0.17
CA ARG A 481 32.15 6.96 1.00
C ARG A 481 31.79 6.64 2.45
N GLU A 482 32.43 7.29 3.42
CA GLU A 482 32.29 6.92 4.84
C GLU A 482 30.83 6.71 5.26
N GLY A 483 30.50 5.45 5.59
CA GLY A 483 29.17 5.06 6.08
C GLY A 483 28.08 4.88 5.02
N VAL A 484 28.38 5.04 3.73
CA VAL A 484 27.39 4.99 2.64
C VAL A 484 27.95 4.29 1.40
N THR A 485 27.15 3.40 0.80
CA THR A 485 27.42 2.83 -0.53
C THR A 485 26.49 3.42 -1.58
N ALA A 486 27.04 3.97 -2.65
CA ALA A 486 26.31 4.41 -3.83
C ALA A 486 26.49 3.39 -4.97
N LEU A 487 25.37 2.95 -5.54
CA LEU A 487 25.29 1.97 -6.62
C LEU A 487 24.61 2.61 -7.82
N SER A 488 25.20 2.46 -9.00
CA SER A 488 24.48 2.67 -10.26
C SER A 488 24.00 1.30 -10.76
N LEU A 489 22.71 1.20 -11.02
CA LEU A 489 22.01 -0.04 -11.32
C LEU A 489 21.27 0.07 -12.64
N LYS A 490 21.35 -0.95 -13.49
CA LYS A 490 20.63 -0.98 -14.76
C LYS A 490 19.79 -2.25 -14.86
N SER A 491 18.49 -2.09 -15.12
CA SER A 491 17.61 -3.22 -15.41
C SER A 491 17.96 -3.82 -16.77
N LEU A 492 17.80 -5.14 -16.93
CA LEU A 492 17.90 -5.79 -18.23
C LEU A 492 16.68 -5.49 -19.11
N ASP A 493 15.51 -5.32 -18.48
CA ASP A 493 14.23 -5.08 -19.15
C ASP A 493 14.04 -3.60 -19.53
N HIS A 494 14.75 -2.69 -18.83
CA HIS A 494 14.54 -1.25 -18.96
C HIS A 494 15.87 -0.50 -19.16
N PRO A 495 15.95 0.44 -20.11
CA PRO A 495 17.20 1.08 -20.51
C PRO A 495 17.76 2.07 -19.48
N HIS A 496 17.03 2.37 -18.40
CA HIS A 496 17.36 3.43 -17.47
C HIS A 496 18.26 2.97 -16.33
N GLU A 497 19.26 3.80 -16.04
CA GLU A 497 20.17 3.63 -14.92
C GLU A 497 19.58 4.32 -13.69
N LEU A 498 19.61 3.61 -12.56
CA LEU A 498 19.14 4.08 -11.27
C LEU A 498 20.32 4.22 -10.31
N LEU A 499 20.50 5.42 -9.77
CA LEU A 499 21.42 5.67 -8.67
C LEU A 499 20.74 5.36 -7.34
N LYS A 500 21.36 4.53 -6.50
CA LYS A 500 20.91 4.21 -5.15
C LYS A 500 21.98 4.39 -4.11
N THR A 501 21.61 5.07 -3.03
CA THR A 501 22.45 5.38 -1.89
C THR A 501 21.96 4.57 -0.70
N ILE A 502 22.82 3.73 -0.15
CA ILE A 502 22.50 2.77 0.92
C ILE A 502 23.38 3.08 2.14
N PRO A 503 22.79 3.49 3.27
CA PRO A 503 23.50 3.59 4.53
C PRO A 503 24.05 2.21 4.95
N ILE A 504 25.32 2.17 5.36
CA ILE A 504 26.00 0.95 5.82
C ILE A 504 26.55 1.11 7.26
N ARG A 505 26.16 2.18 7.95
CA ARG A 505 26.46 2.43 9.37
C ARG A 505 25.20 2.76 10.14
N LEU A 506 25.19 2.37 11.40
CA LEU A 506 24.18 2.75 12.38
C LEU A 506 24.42 4.19 12.86
N PRO A 507 23.42 4.84 13.50
CA PRO A 507 23.57 6.19 14.06
C PRO A 507 24.71 6.34 15.08
N ASP A 508 25.13 5.24 15.72
CA ASP A 508 26.24 5.20 16.67
C ASP A 508 27.63 5.02 16.01
N GLY A 509 27.69 4.96 14.67
CA GLY A 509 28.91 4.86 13.88
C GLY A 509 29.40 3.43 13.61
N ARG A 510 28.78 2.39 14.19
CA ARG A 510 29.12 0.99 13.89
C ARG A 510 28.63 0.60 12.50
N ASP A 511 29.30 -0.37 11.88
CA ASP A 511 28.84 -0.99 10.62
C ASP A 511 27.44 -1.62 10.83
N ASP A 512 26.51 -1.35 9.92
CA ASP A 512 25.19 -1.97 9.93
C ASP A 512 25.26 -3.38 9.35
N VAL A 513 25.36 -4.38 10.21
CA VAL A 513 25.36 -5.79 9.82
C VAL A 513 23.96 -6.42 9.85
N PHE A 514 22.90 -5.63 9.97
CA PHE A 514 21.53 -6.13 10.19
C PHE A 514 20.63 -5.97 8.97
N TYR A 515 20.73 -4.86 8.24
CA TYR A 515 19.78 -4.46 7.20
C TYR A 515 20.29 -4.39 5.76
N PRO A 516 21.50 -3.89 5.46
CA PRO A 516 21.90 -3.50 4.10
C PRO A 516 22.40 -4.69 3.28
N TYR A 517 21.60 -5.76 3.24
CA TYR A 517 21.84 -6.92 2.40
C TYR A 517 20.89 -6.90 1.21
N LEU A 518 21.42 -7.25 0.05
CA LEU A 518 20.66 -7.41 -1.18
C LEU A 518 20.81 -8.85 -1.68
N THR A 519 19.71 -9.36 -2.22
CA THR A 519 19.66 -10.66 -2.88
C THR A 519 20.41 -10.60 -4.19
N VAL A 520 21.35 -11.52 -4.42
CA VAL A 520 22.19 -11.53 -5.64
C VAL A 520 21.94 -12.76 -6.52
N GLU A 521 22.14 -12.62 -7.83
CA GLU A 521 22.06 -13.73 -8.79
C GLU A 521 23.16 -14.79 -8.53
N ASP A 522 24.32 -14.33 -8.07
CA ASP A 522 25.46 -15.16 -7.71
C ASP A 522 25.12 -16.07 -6.51
N LYS A 523 25.31 -17.39 -6.68
CA LYS A 523 25.07 -18.38 -5.62
C LYS A 523 26.29 -18.65 -4.75
N GLN A 524 27.43 -18.00 -5.01
CA GLN A 524 28.65 -18.20 -4.24
C GLN A 524 28.77 -17.19 -3.09
N VAL A 525 29.10 -17.69 -1.92
CA VAL A 525 29.53 -16.89 -0.77
C VAL A 525 30.95 -16.39 -1.04
N ARG A 526 31.11 -15.08 -1.28
CA ARG A 526 32.42 -14.47 -1.64
C ARG A 526 33.04 -13.71 -0.48
N PHE A 527 32.21 -13.12 0.38
CA PHE A 527 32.65 -12.25 1.46
C PHE A 527 32.23 -12.78 2.83
N SER A 528 32.89 -12.32 3.89
CA SER A 528 32.64 -12.82 5.24
C SER A 528 31.25 -12.49 5.77
N LEU A 529 30.64 -11.39 5.31
CA LEU A 529 29.28 -11.00 5.65
C LEU A 529 28.23 -11.61 4.73
N ASP A 530 28.63 -12.22 3.60
CA ASP A 530 27.68 -12.94 2.76
C ASP A 530 27.06 -14.07 3.59
N PHE A 531 25.76 -14.27 3.42
CA PHE A 531 25.09 -15.43 3.97
C PHE A 531 24.19 -16.06 2.93
N GLN A 532 23.93 -17.35 3.11
CA GLN A 532 23.14 -18.14 2.20
C GLN A 532 21.88 -18.65 2.90
N HIS A 533 20.74 -18.52 2.24
CA HIS A 533 19.53 -19.22 2.60
C HIS A 533 19.62 -20.68 2.14
N PRO A 534 19.04 -21.66 2.84
CA PRO A 534 19.18 -23.09 2.51
C PRO A 534 18.72 -23.50 1.09
N ASN A 535 17.90 -22.68 0.42
CA ASN A 535 17.57 -22.86 -1.01
C ASN A 535 18.71 -22.47 -1.98
N GLY A 536 19.85 -22.01 -1.46
CA GLY A 536 21.02 -21.58 -2.23
C GLY A 536 21.08 -20.08 -2.56
N GLN A 537 20.04 -19.31 -2.22
CA GLN A 537 20.02 -17.86 -2.43
C GLN A 537 21.05 -17.16 -1.53
N VAL A 538 21.93 -16.36 -2.13
CA VAL A 538 22.92 -15.55 -1.39
C VAL A 538 22.42 -14.13 -1.18
N PHE A 539 22.69 -13.62 0.01
CA PHE A 539 22.48 -12.24 0.40
C PHE A 539 23.84 -11.59 0.62
N ARG A 540 24.10 -10.52 -0.12
CA ARG A 540 25.38 -9.81 -0.12
C ARG A 540 25.21 -8.45 0.52
N HIS A 541 26.12 -8.12 1.42
CA HIS A 541 26.15 -6.80 2.04
C HIS A 541 26.43 -5.72 0.98
N ALA A 542 25.72 -4.59 1.02
CA ALA A 542 25.80 -3.53 0.01
C ALA A 542 27.24 -3.07 -0.26
N LYS A 543 28.04 -2.90 0.80
CA LYS A 543 29.47 -2.54 0.72
C LYS A 543 30.33 -3.49 -0.12
N ASP A 544 29.90 -4.74 -0.26
CA ASP A 544 30.64 -5.81 -0.93
C ASP A 544 30.16 -6.10 -2.36
N LEU A 545 29.11 -5.40 -2.81
CA LEU A 545 28.71 -5.42 -4.22
C LEU A 545 29.81 -4.84 -5.11
N ARG A 546 29.94 -5.41 -6.32
CA ARG A 546 30.91 -5.01 -7.34
C ARG A 546 30.22 -4.81 -8.68
N SER A 547 30.84 -4.02 -9.55
CA SER A 547 30.38 -3.87 -10.93
C SER A 547 30.25 -5.24 -11.61
N GLY A 548 29.14 -5.46 -12.31
CA GLY A 548 28.77 -6.74 -12.93
C GLY A 548 27.89 -7.64 -12.06
N ASP A 549 27.83 -7.43 -10.74
CA ASP A 549 26.92 -8.20 -9.89
C ASP A 549 25.46 -7.98 -10.32
N GLY A 550 24.68 -9.06 -10.37
CA GLY A 550 23.23 -9.02 -10.55
C GLY A 550 22.53 -9.00 -9.21
N VAL A 551 21.66 -8.02 -9.00
CA VAL A 551 20.84 -7.85 -7.79
C VAL A 551 19.38 -8.10 -8.13
N LEU A 552 18.68 -8.85 -7.30
CA LEU A 552 17.25 -9.09 -7.45
C LEU A 552 16.47 -7.91 -6.87
N VAL A 553 15.60 -7.32 -7.67
CA VAL A 553 14.84 -6.11 -7.33
C VAL A 553 13.36 -6.32 -7.66
N TYR A 554 12.50 -6.12 -6.67
CA TYR A 554 11.07 -5.92 -6.86
C TYR A 554 10.85 -4.45 -7.24
N PRO A 555 10.54 -4.14 -8.51
CA PRO A 555 10.49 -2.76 -8.97
C PRO A 555 9.32 -2.01 -8.34
N SER A 556 9.57 -0.75 -7.95
CA SER A 556 8.48 0.20 -7.70
C SER A 556 7.90 0.65 -9.02
N LEU A 557 6.57 0.63 -9.14
CA LEU A 557 5.87 0.81 -10.42
C LEU A 557 4.82 1.91 -10.32
N ILE A 558 4.54 2.54 -11.46
CA ILE A 558 3.46 3.49 -11.63
C ILE A 558 2.65 3.21 -12.89
N ALA A 559 1.34 3.37 -12.80
CA ALA A 559 0.43 3.35 -13.95
C ALA A 559 -0.57 4.50 -13.85
N THR A 560 -0.83 5.17 -14.96
CA THR A 560 -1.75 6.30 -15.01
C THR A 560 -2.73 6.15 -16.17
N ILE A 561 -3.97 6.56 -15.95
CA ILE A 561 -5.02 6.59 -16.97
C ILE A 561 -5.87 7.85 -16.83
N PHE A 562 -6.23 8.45 -17.96
CA PHE A 562 -7.25 9.49 -18.03
C PHE A 562 -8.51 8.91 -18.69
N MET A 563 -9.59 8.81 -17.92
CA MET A 563 -10.90 8.30 -18.36
C MET A 563 -11.73 9.42 -18.99
N ASP A 564 -11.39 9.79 -20.23
CA ASP A 564 -12.23 10.65 -21.08
C ASP A 564 -13.58 9.99 -21.46
N SER A 565 -13.66 8.67 -21.32
CA SER A 565 -14.84 7.83 -21.52
C SER A 565 -14.73 6.59 -20.63
N THR A 566 -15.87 5.97 -20.31
CA THR A 566 -15.88 4.75 -19.49
C THR A 566 -15.17 3.58 -20.19
N ALA A 567 -15.11 3.58 -21.52
CA ALA A 567 -14.43 2.55 -22.32
C ALA A 567 -12.91 2.47 -22.06
N ARG A 568 -12.29 3.54 -21.54
CA ARG A 568 -10.85 3.56 -21.23
C ARG A 568 -10.41 2.46 -20.27
N ARG A 569 -11.30 2.01 -19.37
CA ARG A 569 -11.01 0.95 -18.38
C ARG A 569 -10.67 -0.42 -18.99
N PHE A 570 -11.01 -0.63 -20.26
CA PHE A 570 -10.72 -1.86 -21.00
C PHE A 570 -9.48 -1.76 -21.89
N LYS A 571 -8.81 -0.60 -21.95
CA LYS A 571 -7.59 -0.45 -22.74
C LYS A 571 -6.40 -1.03 -21.97
N PRO A 572 -5.40 -1.61 -22.67
CA PRO A 572 -4.15 -2.03 -22.05
C PRO A 572 -3.52 -0.89 -21.28
N LEU A 573 -3.04 -1.19 -20.07
CA LEU A 573 -2.37 -0.24 -19.21
C LEU A 573 -0.90 -0.16 -19.56
N SER A 574 -0.32 1.04 -19.44
CA SER A 574 1.12 1.25 -19.57
C SER A 574 1.71 1.39 -18.18
N ARG A 575 2.26 0.28 -17.66
CA ARG A 575 3.06 0.29 -16.44
C ARG A 575 4.47 0.82 -16.72
N ARG A 576 5.02 1.58 -15.78
CA ARG A 576 6.36 2.18 -15.85
C ARG A 576 7.09 2.00 -14.54
N GLN A 577 8.42 2.06 -14.57
CA GLN A 577 9.18 2.18 -13.34
C GLN A 577 8.86 3.51 -12.66
N LEU A 578 8.75 3.51 -11.33
CA LEU A 578 8.44 4.71 -10.55
C LEU A 578 9.47 5.83 -10.74
N THR A 579 10.71 5.48 -11.11
CA THR A 579 11.79 6.42 -11.45
C THR A 579 11.50 7.22 -12.72
N GLU A 580 10.75 6.66 -13.67
CA GLU A 580 10.31 7.39 -14.87
C GLU A 580 9.34 8.52 -14.53
N TRP A 581 8.58 8.42 -13.43
CA TRP A 581 7.66 9.47 -13.00
C TRP A 581 8.39 10.80 -12.80
N LEU A 582 9.50 10.80 -12.06
CA LEU A 582 10.27 12.02 -11.79
C LEU A 582 10.78 12.65 -13.10
N ARG A 583 11.22 11.83 -14.05
CA ARG A 583 11.61 12.28 -15.38
C ARG A 583 10.43 12.86 -16.17
N MET A 584 9.26 12.21 -16.12
CA MET A 584 8.04 12.73 -16.74
C MET A 584 7.66 14.09 -16.13
N ARG A 585 7.85 14.27 -14.82
CA ARG A 585 7.63 15.55 -14.13
C ARG A 585 8.60 16.62 -14.59
N ASP A 586 9.88 16.30 -14.75
CA ASP A 586 10.88 17.25 -15.25
C ASP A 586 10.63 17.64 -16.71
N LEU A 587 10.28 16.68 -17.56
CA LEU A 587 9.85 16.93 -18.93
C LEU A 587 8.59 17.80 -18.97
N TRP A 588 7.60 17.52 -18.12
CA TRP A 588 6.39 18.34 -18.03
C TRP A 588 6.71 19.77 -17.60
N ARG A 589 7.58 19.98 -16.59
CA ARG A 589 8.03 21.33 -16.17
C ARG A 589 8.78 22.06 -17.29
N LEU A 590 9.48 21.34 -18.16
CA LEU A 590 10.10 21.93 -19.35
C LEU A 590 9.04 22.33 -20.38
N MET A 591 8.09 21.44 -20.68
CA MET A 591 6.98 21.74 -21.60
C MET A 591 6.14 22.91 -21.12
N ASP A 592 5.73 22.93 -19.85
CA ASP A 592 4.90 23.97 -19.25
C ASP A 592 5.55 25.36 -19.32
N ARG A 593 6.88 25.44 -19.19
CA ARG A 593 7.64 26.69 -19.35
C ARG A 593 7.57 27.25 -20.78
N HIS A 594 7.52 26.38 -21.79
CA HIS A 594 7.61 26.76 -23.21
C HIS A 594 6.27 26.75 -23.95
N ALA A 595 5.30 25.97 -23.48
CA ALA A 595 3.98 25.78 -24.07
C ALA A 595 2.89 26.13 -23.05
N GLN A 596 2.76 27.43 -22.74
CA GLN A 596 1.87 27.95 -21.69
C GLN A 596 0.37 27.95 -22.05
N SER A 597 0.00 27.44 -23.22
CA SER A 597 -1.39 27.31 -23.66
C SER A 597 -1.69 25.89 -24.16
N GLN A 598 -2.95 25.47 -24.07
CA GLN A 598 -3.38 24.18 -24.62
C GLN A 598 -3.07 24.05 -26.12
N THR A 599 -3.14 25.15 -26.87
CA THR A 599 -2.80 25.18 -28.29
C THR A 599 -1.31 24.91 -28.49
N ALA A 600 -0.44 25.61 -27.75
CA ALA A 600 1.00 25.40 -27.81
C ALA A 600 1.40 23.97 -27.39
N LEU A 601 0.72 23.40 -26.39
CA LEU A 601 0.95 22.01 -25.99
C LEU A 601 0.57 21.01 -27.08
N ARG A 602 -0.54 21.26 -27.79
CA ARG A 602 -0.95 20.42 -28.93
C ARG A 602 0.02 20.54 -30.09
N GLU A 603 0.50 21.75 -30.39
CA GLU A 603 1.51 21.98 -31.43
C GLU A 603 2.83 21.27 -31.10
N ALA A 604 3.33 21.41 -29.86
CA ALA A 604 4.53 20.71 -29.40
C ALA A 604 4.35 19.18 -29.48
N TRP A 605 3.17 18.68 -29.12
CA TRP A 605 2.85 17.25 -29.23
C TRP A 605 2.79 16.77 -30.68
N SER A 606 2.21 17.56 -31.58
CA SER A 606 2.19 17.28 -33.01
C SER A 606 3.59 17.22 -33.60
N GLU A 607 4.47 18.17 -33.26
CA GLU A 607 5.88 18.16 -33.68
C GLU A 607 6.61 16.93 -33.15
N LEU A 608 6.39 16.54 -31.89
CA LEU A 608 6.98 15.32 -31.32
C LEU A 608 6.51 14.05 -32.05
N ILE A 609 5.23 13.96 -32.41
CA ILE A 609 4.70 12.84 -33.20
C ILE A 609 5.34 12.82 -34.59
N GLU A 610 5.45 13.98 -35.24
CA GLU A 610 6.03 14.11 -36.57
C GLU A 610 7.52 13.70 -36.57
N ARG A 611 8.31 14.21 -35.62
CA ARG A 611 9.71 13.83 -35.44
C ARG A 611 9.86 12.35 -35.14
N ARG A 612 9.01 11.80 -34.27
CA ARG A 612 8.99 10.36 -34.00
C ARG A 612 8.71 9.55 -35.26
N GLY A 613 7.75 9.97 -36.09
CA GLY A 613 7.46 9.33 -37.38
C GLY A 613 8.63 9.43 -38.38
N ALA A 614 9.37 10.53 -38.36
CA ALA A 614 10.55 10.73 -39.19
C ALA A 614 11.78 9.93 -38.70
N TRP A 615 11.87 9.65 -37.40
CA TRP A 615 13.02 9.01 -36.77
C TRP A 615 12.82 7.51 -36.48
N GLN A 616 11.60 6.99 -36.64
CA GLN A 616 11.31 5.58 -36.50
C GLN A 616 11.11 4.90 -37.86
N GLY A 617 11.76 3.75 -38.06
CA GLY A 617 11.53 2.87 -39.19
C GLY A 617 10.14 2.20 -39.15
N PRO A 618 9.74 1.53 -40.24
CA PRO A 618 8.43 0.85 -40.34
C PRO A 618 8.20 -0.24 -39.28
N ASP A 619 9.28 -0.73 -38.67
CA ASP A 619 9.33 -1.74 -37.61
C ASP A 619 9.38 -1.12 -36.20
N GLY A 620 9.36 0.21 -36.09
CA GLY A 620 9.44 0.94 -34.82
C GLY A 620 10.86 1.12 -34.27
N THR A 621 11.89 0.72 -35.01
CA THR A 621 13.29 0.94 -34.65
C THR A 621 13.72 2.39 -34.89
N TRP A 622 14.57 2.96 -34.04
CA TRP A 622 15.06 4.33 -34.21
C TRP A 622 16.23 4.36 -35.19
N PHE A 623 16.26 5.31 -36.13
CA PHE A 623 17.42 5.55 -36.99
C PHE A 623 18.61 6.10 -36.18
N GLU A 624 19.85 5.79 -36.59
CA GLU A 624 21.05 6.35 -35.92
C GLU A 624 21.02 7.88 -35.95
N GLY A 625 21.01 8.50 -34.76
CA GLY A 625 20.94 9.94 -34.57
C GLY A 625 19.54 10.52 -34.28
N GLY A 626 18.50 9.66 -34.20
CA GLY A 626 17.13 10.01 -33.80
C GLY A 626 16.78 9.69 -32.35
#